data_AF-A0A6A6H6T8-F1
#
_entry.id   AF-A0A6A6H6T8-F1
#
_cell.length_a   1.000
_cell.length_b   1.000
_cell.length_c   1.000
_cell.angle_alpha   90.00
_cell.angle_beta   90.00
_cell.angle_gamma   90.00
#
_symmetry.space_group_name_H-M   'P 1'
#
loop_
_entity.id
_entity.type
_entity.pdbx_description
1 polymer ?
#
loop_
_entity_poly.entity_id
_entity_poly.type
_entity_poly.pdbx_seq_one_letter_code
_entity_poly.pdbx_strand_id
1 'polypeptide(L)' 'MQGIAVTDFHCQSGNVTCYCADPRFGYGIRDCSNEACGAAVASSAISFGYDYCAS' A
#
# COMPACT_ATOMS: atom_id res chain seq x y z
N MET A 1 -15.76 -9.72 8.31
CA MET A 1 -14.46 -9.77 7.64
C MET A 1 -13.62 -8.62 8.16
N GLN A 2 -12.68 -8.88 9.07
CA GLN A 2 -11.69 -7.85 9.43
C GLN A 2 -10.70 -7.77 8.26
N GLY A 3 -10.42 -6.56 7.77
CA GLY A 3 -9.48 -6.36 6.65
C GLY A 3 -8.02 -6.43 7.10
N ILE A 4 -7.11 -6.59 6.13
CA ILE A 4 -5.64 -6.60 6.32
C ILE A 4 -5.11 -5.44 7.17
N ALA A 5 -5.78 -4.28 7.08
CA ALA A 5 -5.54 -3.12 7.94
C ALA A 5 -5.49 -3.48 9.45
N VAL A 6 -6.45 -4.29 9.92
CA VAL A 6 -6.62 -4.63 11.33
C VAL A 6 -5.82 -5.88 11.71
N THR A 7 -5.73 -6.87 10.81
CA THR A 7 -5.11 -8.17 11.11
C THR A 7 -3.59 -8.18 10.97
N ASP A 8 -3.03 -7.43 10.04
CA ASP A 8 -1.60 -7.52 9.68
C ASP A 8 -0.83 -6.25 10.08
N PHE A 9 -1.46 -5.09 9.87
CA PHE A 9 -0.89 -3.80 10.22
C PHE A 9 -1.31 -3.32 11.62
N HIS A 10 -2.28 -3.98 12.26
CA HIS A 10 -2.80 -3.61 13.58
C HIS A 10 -3.28 -2.15 13.65
N CYS A 11 -3.77 -1.65 12.52
CA CYS A 11 -4.20 -0.28 12.30
C CYS A 11 -5.72 -0.22 12.16
N GLN A 12 -6.32 0.91 12.53
CA GLN A 12 -7.74 1.13 12.27
C GLN A 12 -7.99 1.15 10.75
N SER A 13 -9.11 0.58 10.28
CA SER A 13 -9.52 0.70 8.88
C SER A 13 -9.63 2.19 8.46
N GLY A 14 -9.05 2.55 7.33
CA GLY A 14 -8.89 3.92 6.83
C GLY A 14 -7.69 4.72 7.39
N ASN A 15 -6.92 4.21 8.35
CA ASN A 15 -5.75 4.93 8.89
C ASN A 15 -4.51 4.73 8.02
N VAL A 16 -4.42 5.54 6.96
CA VAL A 16 -3.34 5.53 5.97
C VAL A 16 -1.97 5.72 6.60
N THR A 17 -1.83 6.73 7.47
CA THR A 17 -0.56 7.04 8.13
C THR A 17 -0.04 5.83 8.94
N CYS A 18 -0.95 5.08 9.56
CA CYS A 18 -0.61 3.86 10.28
C CYS A 18 -0.14 2.74 9.34
N TYR A 19 -0.79 2.54 8.18
CA TYR A 19 -0.33 1.55 7.19
C TYR A 19 1.03 1.92 6.61
N CYS A 20 1.20 3.20 6.26
CA CYS A 20 2.41 3.74 5.65
C CYS A 20 3.62 3.76 6.59
N ALA A 21 3.40 3.71 7.91
CA ALA A 21 4.46 3.51 8.88
C ALA A 21 5.10 2.12 8.78
N ASP A 22 4.41 1.14 8.18
CA ASP A 22 4.92 -0.20 7.95
C ASP A 22 5.44 -0.36 6.51
N PRO A 23 6.74 -0.63 6.30
CA PRO A 23 7.31 -0.77 4.96
C PRO A 23 6.70 -1.92 4.16
N ARG A 24 6.08 -2.92 4.81
CA ARG A 24 5.38 -4.03 4.14
C ARG A 24 4.19 -3.53 3.32
N PHE A 25 3.56 -2.43 3.73
CA PHE A 25 2.48 -1.81 2.95
C PHE A 25 2.99 -1.28 1.61
N GLY A 26 4.13 -0.57 1.62
CA GLY A 26 4.78 -0.08 0.40
C GLY A 26 5.22 -1.21 -0.54
N TYR A 27 5.75 -2.31 0.01
CA TYR A 27 6.06 -3.51 -0.79
C TYR A 27 4.81 -4.14 -1.38
N GLY A 28 3.72 -4.20 -0.63
CA GLY A 28 2.44 -4.69 -1.11
C GLY A 28 1.91 -3.88 -2.29
N ILE A 29 1.99 -2.55 -2.24
CA ILE A 29 1.62 -1.67 -3.36
C ILE A 29 2.49 -1.98 -4.58
N ARG A 30 3.80 -2.09 -4.39
CA ARG A 30 4.74 -2.41 -5.47
C ARG A 30 4.45 -3.76 -6.11
N ASP A 31 4.36 -4.82 -5.32
CA ASP A 31 4.13 -6.18 -5.84
C ASP A 31 2.75 -6.29 -6.49
N CYS A 32 1.71 -5.76 -5.85
CA CYS A 32 0.36 -5.74 -6.43
C CYS A 32 0.34 -4.98 -7.76
N SER A 33 1.00 -3.82 -7.83
CA SER A 33 1.05 -3.02 -9.05
C SER A 33 1.80 -3.75 -10.18
N ASN A 34 2.90 -4.42 -9.87
CA ASN A 34 3.67 -5.19 -10.88
C ASN A 34 2.89 -6.42 -11.36
N GLU A 35 2.24 -7.16 -10.46
CA GLU A 35 1.46 -8.36 -10.79
C GLU A 35 0.17 -8.01 -11.54
N ALA A 36 -0.57 -6.99 -11.11
CA ALA A 36 -1.88 -6.67 -11.67
C ALA A 36 -1.81 -5.81 -12.95
N CYS A 37 -0.84 -4.89 -13.03
CA CYS A 37 -0.79 -3.88 -14.10
C CYS A 37 0.40 -4.04 -15.06
N GLY A 38 1.39 -4.87 -14.68
CA GLY A 38 2.66 -4.98 -15.41
C GLY A 38 3.57 -3.77 -15.24
N ALA A 39 4.87 -3.96 -15.45
CA ALA A 39 5.91 -2.99 -15.06
C ALA A 39 5.72 -1.56 -15.63
N ALA A 40 5.18 -1.44 -16.84
CA ALA A 40 4.98 -0.13 -17.49
C ALA A 40 3.97 0.74 -16.71
N VAL A 41 2.85 0.15 -16.28
CA VAL A 41 1.77 0.85 -15.56
C VAL A 41 2.01 0.83 -14.05
N ALA A 42 2.73 -0.17 -13.54
CA ALA A 42 3.05 -0.29 -12.12
C ALA A 42 3.78 0.95 -11.57
N SER A 43 4.66 1.56 -12.38
CA SER A 43 5.46 2.73 -11.98
C SER A 43 4.62 3.93 -11.51
N SER A 44 3.49 4.20 -12.16
CA SER A 44 2.59 5.31 -11.78
C SER A 44 1.80 4.97 -10.52
N ALA A 45 1.33 3.73 -10.38
CA ALA A 45 0.63 3.26 -9.19
C ALA A 45 1.54 3.25 -7.95
N ILE A 46 2.81 2.86 -8.12
CA ILE A 46 3.83 2.91 -7.07
C ILE A 46 4.11 4.35 -6.65
N SER A 47 4.31 5.27 -7.60
CA SER A 47 4.54 6.68 -7.28
C SER A 47 3.36 7.28 -6.53
N PHE A 48 2.12 7.00 -6.98
CA PHE A 48 0.92 7.40 -6.27
C PHE A 48 0.88 6.84 -4.83
N GLY A 49 1.25 5.57 -4.63
CA GLY A 49 1.34 4.97 -3.30
C GLY A 49 2.33 5.67 -2.37
N TYR A 50 3.47 6.11 -2.90
CA TYR A 50 4.44 6.91 -2.14
C TYR A 50 3.89 8.29 -1.77
N ASP A 51 3.29 9.00 -2.73
CA ASP A 51 2.68 10.32 -2.48
C ASP A 51 1.53 10.21 -1.47
N TYR A 52 0.72 9.15 -1.56
CA TYR A 52 -0.36 8.86 -0.63
C TYR A 52 0.12 8.58 0.80
N CYS A 53 1.34 8.04 0.94
CA CYS A 53 1.97 7.84 2.23
C CYS A 53 2.71 9.07 2.77
N ALA A 54 2.93 10.09 1.93
CA ALA A 54 3.58 11.34 2.30
C ALA A 54 2.58 12.42 2.79
N SER A 55 1.27 12.18 2.65
CA SER A 55 0.18 13.04 3.13
C SER A 55 -0.22 12.77 4.57
#